data_AF-A0A533RS42-F1
#
_entry.id   AF-A0A533RS42-F1
#
_cell.length_a   1.000
_cell.length_b   1.000
_cell.length_c   1.000
_cell.angle_alpha   90.00
_cell.angle_beta   90.00
_cell.angle_gamma   90.00
#
_symmetry.space_group_name_H-M   'P 1'
#
loop_
_entity.id
_entity.type
_entity.pdbx_description
1 polymer ?
#
loop_
_entity_poly.entity_id
_entity_poly.type
_entity_poly.pdbx_seq_one_letter_code
_entity_poly.pdbx_strand_id
1 'polypeptide(L)'
;MDTQHRTSAVIEDTPEGLRVTMRPPKNGGCLVAFLTVWLIGWTYGGLSAMRALADSLSPFNLTAIFLLVWLAGWLAGEVFAVAAIAFSIGG
;
A
#
# COMPACT_ATOMS: atom_id res chain seq x y z
N MET A 1 19.04 -38.18 -7.09
CA MET A 1 19.39 -36.92 -6.40
C MET A 1 18.46 -35.86 -6.96
N ASP A 2 17.25 -35.76 -6.43
CA ASP A 2 16.23 -34.83 -6.94
C ASP A 2 16.22 -33.55 -6.11
N THR A 3 16.47 -32.44 -6.79
CA THR A 3 16.49 -31.09 -6.23
C THR A 3 15.06 -30.61 -6.02
N GLN A 4 14.60 -30.69 -4.78
CA GLN A 4 13.34 -30.13 -4.32
C GLN A 4 13.39 -28.61 -4.47
N HIS A 5 12.79 -28.08 -5.54
CA HIS A 5 12.66 -26.64 -5.72
C HIS A 5 11.56 -26.13 -4.80
N ARG A 6 11.94 -25.17 -3.96
CA ARG A 6 11.17 -24.56 -2.86
C ARG A 6 10.01 -23.71 -3.39
N THR A 7 9.00 -24.37 -3.94
CA THR A 7 7.65 -23.84 -4.10
C THR A 7 6.72 -24.94 -3.60
N SER A 8 6.25 -24.81 -2.36
CA SER A 8 5.35 -25.79 -1.74
C SER A 8 3.98 -25.80 -2.41
N ALA A 9 3.89 -26.38 -3.61
CA ALA A 9 2.65 -26.87 -4.17
C ALA A 9 2.46 -28.30 -3.66
N VAL A 10 1.46 -28.53 -2.82
CA VAL A 10 1.09 -29.88 -2.38
C VAL A 10 0.22 -30.45 -3.49
N ILE A 11 0.78 -31.39 -4.24
CA ILE A 11 0.10 -32.12 -5.30
C ILE A 11 -0.39 -33.43 -4.68
N GLU A 12 -1.69 -33.50 -4.42
CA GLU A 12 -2.36 -34.75 -4.00
C GLU A 12 -2.95 -35.40 -5.24
N ASP A 13 -2.46 -36.59 -5.60
CA ASP A 13 -3.04 -37.40 -6.66
C ASP A 13 -4.15 -38.25 -6.04
N THR A 14 -5.39 -37.77 -6.15
CA THR A 14 -6.58 -38.47 -5.68
C THR A 14 -7.13 -39.35 -6.81
N PRO A 15 -7.83 -40.47 -6.51
CA PRO A 15 -8.43 -41.34 -7.54
C PRO A 15 -9.43 -40.62 -8.47
N GLU A 16 -9.88 -39.44 -8.05
CA GLU A 16 -10.83 -38.56 -8.73
C GLU A 16 -10.14 -37.46 -9.58
N GLY A 17 -8.80 -37.37 -9.53
CA GLY A 17 -7.99 -36.41 -10.29
C GLY A 17 -6.93 -35.67 -9.47
N LEU A 18 -6.13 -34.88 -10.18
CA LEU A 18 -4.99 -34.11 -9.67
C LEU A 18 -5.47 -32.90 -8.85
N ARG A 19 -5.26 -32.91 -7.54
CA ARG A 19 -5.59 -31.79 -6.65
C ARG A 19 -4.34 -30.99 -6.33
N VAL A 20 -4.20 -29.84 -6.99
CA VAL A 20 -3.12 -28.88 -6.71
C VAL A 20 -3.63 -27.85 -5.71
N THR A 21 -3.14 -27.90 -4.47
CA THR A 21 -3.42 -26.84 -3.48
C THR A 21 -2.26 -25.85 -3.46
N MET A 22 -2.48 -24.67 -4.04
CA MET A 22 -1.54 -23.55 -3.93
C MET A 22 -1.84 -22.80 -2.64
N ARG A 23 -0.94 -22.89 -1.66
CA ARG A 23 -1.05 -22.11 -0.42
C ARG A 23 -0.54 -20.69 -0.72
N PRO A 24 -1.36 -19.63 -0.56
CA PRO A 24 -0.92 -18.28 -0.86
C PRO A 24 0.28 -17.90 0.02
N PRO A 25 1.33 -17.27 -0.56
CA PRO A 25 2.55 -16.96 0.16
C PRO A 25 2.24 -15.98 1.30
N LYS A 26 2.48 -16.40 2.53
CA LYS A 26 2.16 -15.68 3.79
C LYS A 26 3.11 -14.50 4.07
N ASN A 27 3.75 -13.96 3.03
CA ASN A 27 4.94 -13.11 3.14
C ASN A 27 4.59 -11.60 3.22
N GLY A 28 3.30 -11.25 3.33
CA GLY A 28 2.82 -9.86 3.28
C GLY A 28 3.17 -9.00 4.50
N GLY A 29 3.58 -9.59 5.63
CA GLY A 29 3.78 -8.84 6.89
C GLY A 29 4.85 -7.74 6.82
N CYS A 30 5.98 -7.99 6.14
CA CYS A 30 7.04 -6.99 5.97
C CYS A 30 6.56 -5.81 5.09
N LEU A 31 5.82 -6.13 4.02
CA LEU A 31 5.25 -5.13 3.12
C LEU A 31 4.21 -4.26 3.83
N VAL A 32 3.34 -4.84 4.65
CA VAL A 32 2.34 -4.11 5.43
C VAL A 32 3.00 -3.20 6.47
N ALA A 33 4.03 -3.68 7.17
CA ALA A 33 4.77 -2.86 8.14
C ALA A 33 5.47 -1.68 7.46
N PHE A 34 6.14 -1.93 6.32
CA PHE A 34 6.73 -0.88 5.50
C PHE A 34 5.69 0.13 5.03
N LEU A 35 4.56 -0.33 4.48
CA LEU A 35 3.48 0.55 4.03
C LEU A 35 2.93 1.41 5.18
N THR A 36 2.79 0.85 6.38
CA THR A 36 2.27 1.58 7.54
C THR A 36 3.22 2.69 8.00
N VAL A 37 4.52 2.37 8.14
CA VAL A 37 5.54 3.38 8.49
C VAL A 37 5.66 4.45 7.40
N TRP A 38 5.60 4.02 6.14
CA TRP A 38 5.60 4.93 5.00
C TRP A 38 4.38 5.85 5.00
N LEU A 39 3.18 5.33 5.31
CA LEU A 39 1.95 6.11 5.45
C LEU A 39 2.06 7.16 6.55
N ILE A 40 2.69 6.83 7.68
CA ILE A 40 2.94 7.81 8.75
C ILE A 40 3.79 8.96 8.19
N GLY A 41 4.92 8.67 7.54
CA GLY A 41 5.74 9.70 6.88
C GLY A 41 4.97 10.50 5.83
N TRP A 42 4.11 9.83 5.06
CA TRP A 42 3.23 10.45 4.07
C TRP A 42 2.21 11.42 4.71
N THR A 43 1.61 11.06 5.85
CA THR A 43 0.69 11.98 6.56
C THR A 43 1.41 13.24 7.08
N TYR A 44 2.67 13.13 7.53
CA TYR A 44 3.47 14.29 7.94
C TYR A 44 3.75 15.25 6.78
N GLY A 45 3.96 14.74 5.56
CA GLY A 45 4.12 15.57 4.36
C GLY A 45 2.85 16.38 4.06
N GLY A 46 1.68 15.73 4.11
CA GLY A 46 0.39 16.39 3.95
C GLY A 46 0.14 17.45 5.03
N LEU A 47 0.47 17.14 6.29
CA LEU A 47 0.32 18.08 7.41
C LEU A 47 1.21 19.33 7.27
N SER A 48 2.43 19.15 6.74
CA SER A 48 3.34 20.26 6.47
C SER A 48 2.82 21.14 5.33
N ALA A 49 2.27 20.54 4.27
CA ALA A 49 1.63 21.27 3.19
C ALA A 49 0.37 22.04 3.66
N MET A 50 -0.45 21.43 4.53
CA MET A 50 -1.59 22.11 5.15
C MET A 50 -1.18 23.31 6.00
N ARG A 51 -0.12 23.19 6.80
CA ARG A 51 0.43 24.32 7.57
C ARG A 51 0.92 25.43 6.66
N ALA A 52 1.69 25.09 5.63
CA ALA A 52 2.16 26.06 4.65
C ALA A 52 1.01 26.78 3.93
N LEU A 53 -0.10 26.07 3.64
CA LEU A 53 -1.30 26.64 3.06
C LEU A 53 -2.03 27.58 4.03
N ALA A 54 -2.12 27.21 5.31
CA ALA A 54 -2.74 28.04 6.35
C ALA A 54 -1.97 29.36 6.58
N ASP A 55 -0.63 29.30 6.54
CA ASP A 55 0.22 30.48 6.67
C ASP A 55 0.20 31.36 5.41
N SER A 56 -0.15 30.79 4.25
CA SER A 56 -0.14 31.44 2.94
C SER A 56 -1.52 31.86 2.44
N LEU A 57 -2.47 32.13 3.34
CA LEU A 57 -3.83 32.63 3.05
C LEU A 57 -3.81 34.06 2.46
N SER A 58 -3.15 34.23 1.31
CA SER A 58 -3.29 35.39 0.45
C SER A 58 -3.98 34.96 -0.86
N PRO A 59 -5.02 35.68 -1.31
CA PRO A 59 -5.92 35.21 -2.37
C PRO A 59 -5.30 35.10 -3.77
N PHE A 60 -4.05 35.52 -3.96
CA PHE A 60 -3.36 35.53 -5.26
C PHE A 60 -1.93 34.97 -5.18
N ASN A 61 -1.76 33.82 -4.52
CA ASN A 61 -0.47 33.12 -4.47
C ASN A 61 -0.50 31.83 -5.31
N LEU A 62 0.33 31.77 -6.36
CA LEU A 62 0.52 30.55 -7.18
C LEU A 62 0.98 29.36 -6.33
N THR A 63 1.70 29.61 -5.24
CA THR A 63 2.11 28.58 -4.26
C THR A 63 0.91 27.96 -3.57
N ALA A 64 -0.12 28.73 -3.22
CA ALA A 64 -1.33 28.21 -2.57
C ALA A 64 -2.14 27.33 -3.52
N ILE A 65 -2.26 27.74 -4.80
CA ILE A 65 -2.92 26.93 -5.84
C ILE A 65 -2.15 25.63 -6.09
N PHE A 66 -0.82 25.71 -6.20
CA PHE A 66 0.04 24.53 -6.32
C PHE A 66 -0.14 23.59 -5.12
N LEU A 67 -0.10 24.11 -3.90
CA LEU A 67 -0.30 23.33 -2.68
C LEU A 67 -1.69 22.67 -2.64
N LEU A 68 -2.75 23.35 -3.08
CA LEU A 68 -4.09 22.77 -3.15
C LEU A 68 -4.18 21.60 -4.13
N VAL A 69 -3.69 21.77 -5.35
CA VAL A 69 -3.68 20.70 -6.37
C VAL A 69 -2.80 19.54 -5.92
N TRP A 70 -1.63 19.85 -5.35
CA TRP A 70 -0.71 18.87 -4.80
C TRP A 70 -1.35 18.08 -3.65
N LEU A 71 -2.01 18.75 -2.71
CA LEU A 71 -2.68 18.13 -1.57
C LEU A 71 -3.87 17.26 -2.00
N ALA A 72 -4.59 17.65 -3.06
CA ALA A 72 -5.64 16.82 -3.64
C ALA A 72 -5.08 15.51 -4.23
N GLY A 73 -3.96 15.58 -4.97
CA GLY A 73 -3.25 14.39 -5.44
C GLY A 73 -2.68 13.55 -4.28
N TRP A 74 -2.19 14.20 -3.23
CA TRP A 74 -1.66 13.55 -2.03
C TRP A 74 -2.71 12.70 -1.31
N LEU A 75 -3.93 13.23 -1.15
CA LEU A 75 -5.08 12.53 -0.57
C LEU A 75 -5.47 11.28 -1.37
N ALA A 76 -5.46 11.37 -2.70
CA ALA A 76 -5.73 10.20 -3.54
C ALA A 76 -4.70 9.08 -3.30
N GLY A 77 -3.42 9.43 -3.14
CA GLY A 77 -2.36 8.49 -2.77
C GLY A 77 -2.56 7.87 -1.39
N GLU A 78 -3.02 8.66 -0.42
CA GLU A 78 -3.31 8.18 0.94
C GLU A 78 -4.46 7.14 0.93
N VAL A 79 -5.57 7.45 0.25
CA VAL A 79 -6.71 6.54 0.10
C VAL A 79 -6.29 5.23 -0.57
N PHE A 80 -5.47 5.31 -1.63
CA PHE A 80 -4.96 4.13 -2.32
C PHE A 80 -4.09 3.26 -1.41
N ALA A 81 -3.18 3.87 -0.64
CA ALA A 81 -2.31 3.14 0.28
C ALA A 81 -3.11 2.46 1.41
N VAL A 82 -4.10 3.13 1.98
CA VAL A 82 -5.00 2.55 3.00
C VAL A 82 -5.81 1.39 2.42
N ALA A 83 -6.35 1.54 1.20
CA ALA A 83 -7.08 0.47 0.52
C ALA A 83 -6.18 -0.76 0.25
N ALA A 84 -4.92 -0.54 -0.15
CA ALA A 84 -3.95 -1.62 -0.36
C ALA A 84 -3.64 -2.38 0.93
N ILE A 85 -3.50 -1.68 2.06
CA ILE A 85 -3.33 -2.31 3.38
C ILE A 85 -4.58 -3.09 3.77
N ALA A 86 -5.77 -2.51 3.64
CA ALA A 86 -7.03 -3.16 3.96
C ALA A 86 -7.25 -4.44 3.14
N PHE A 87 -6.94 -4.40 1.84
CA PHE A 87 -6.98 -5.58 0.97
C PHE A 87 -5.96 -6.64 1.39
N SER A 88 -4.77 -6.23 1.82
CA SER A 88 -3.73 -7.17 2.28
C SER A 88 -4.08 -7.87 3.60
N ILE A 89 -4.98 -7.30 4.40
CA ILE A 89 -5.41 -7.85 5.69
C ILE A 89 -6.71 -8.68 5.56
N GLY A 90 -7.65 -8.25 4.70
CA GLY A 90 -8.95 -8.89 4.52
C GLY A 90 -9.05 -9.86 3.33
N GLY A 91 -8.04 -9.91 2.46
CA GLY A 91 -7.96 -10.77 1.27
C GLY A 91 -7.29 -12.11 1.51
#